data_AF-A0A1D9BHL7-F1
#
_entry.id   AF-A0A1D9BHL7-F1
#
_cell.length_a   1.000
_cell.length_b   1.000
_cell.length_c   1.000
_cell.angle_alpha   90.00
_cell.angle_beta   90.00
_cell.angle_gamma   90.00
#
_symmetry.space_group_name_H-M   'P 1'
#
loop_
_entity.id
_entity.type
_entity.pdbx_description
1 polymer ?
#
loop_
_entity_poly.entity_id
_entity_poly.type
_entity_poly.pdbx_seq_one_letter_code
_entity_poly.pdbx_strand_id
1 'polypeptide(L)' 'MFTCLNQACEAQWQPEEVEIRNEGQGELFRCPLCRARNFVMRSEKSDGRVVYKQVLPEPKYL' A
#
# COMPACT_ATOMS: atom_id res chain seq x y z
N MET A 1 -5.11 -7.35 2.66
CA MET A 1 -5.56 -6.19 3.43
C MET A 1 -4.43 -5.18 3.47
N PHE A 2 -4.75 -3.92 3.21
CA PHE A 2 -3.87 -2.77 3.38
C PHE A 2 -4.43 -1.86 4.46
N THR A 3 -3.55 -1.20 5.20
CA THR A 3 -3.91 -0.25 6.26
C THR A 3 -3.35 1.11 5.92
N CYS A 4 -4.14 2.18 6.01
CA CYS A 4 -3.62 3.53 5.84
C CYS A 4 -2.63 3.85 6.98
N LEU A 5 -1.37 4.11 6.63
CA LEU A 5 -0.27 4.39 7.57
C LEU A 5 -0.28 5.82 8.14
N ASN A 6 -1.23 6.65 7.72
CA ASN A 6 -1.53 7.89 8.42
C ASN A 6 -2.25 7.55 9.73
N GLN A 7 -1.59 7.79 10.87
CA GLN A 7 -2.07 7.46 12.21
C GLN A 7 -3.43 8.08 12.54
N ALA A 8 -3.77 9.24 11.96
CA ALA A 8 -5.09 9.85 12.17
C ALA A 8 -6.22 9.16 11.38
N CYS A 9 -5.90 8.24 10.46
CA CYS A 9 -6.86 7.62 9.55
C CYS A 9 -7.00 6.11 9.78
N GLU A 10 -5.91 5.35 9.71
CA GLU A 10 -5.84 3.90 10.00
C GLU A 10 -6.86 2.99 9.27
N ALA A 11 -7.59 3.52 8.29
CA ALA A 11 -8.61 2.79 7.54
C ALA A 11 -8.01 1.59 6.78
N GLN A 12 -8.79 0.52 6.69
CA GLN A 12 -8.37 -0.72 6.05
C GLN A 12 -9.06 -0.89 4.70
N TRP A 13 -8.34 -1.51 3.76
CA TRP A 13 -8.79 -1.72 2.39
C TRP A 13 -8.39 -3.10 1.89
N GLN A 14 -9.29 -3.76 1.17
CA GLN A 14 -8.93 -4.88 0.32
C GLN A 14 -8.12 -4.37 -0.88
N PRO A 15 -7.22 -5.18 -1.45
CA PRO A 15 -6.42 -4.77 -2.61
C PRO A 15 -7.26 -4.28 -3.80
N GLU A 16 -8.48 -4.83 -3.97
CA GLU A 16 -9.39 -4.49 -5.06
C GLU A 16 -10.13 -3.15 -4.84
N GLU A 17 -10.12 -2.62 -3.61
CA GLU A 17 -10.79 -1.37 -3.24
C GLU A 17 -9.90 -0.13 -3.45
N VAL A 18 -8.63 -0.33 -3.80
CA VAL A 18 -7.67 0.76 -3.99
C VAL A 18 -7.02 0.69 -5.35
N GLU A 19 -6.71 1.85 -5.89
CA GLU A 19 -5.90 1.94 -7.08
C GLU A 19 -4.42 2.02 -6.71
N ILE A 20 -3.63 1.09 -7.27
CA ILE A 20 -2.18 1.03 -7.11
C ILE A 20 -1.53 1.58 -8.38
N ARG A 21 -0.62 2.55 -8.21
CA ARG A 21 0.14 3.14 -9.31
C ARG A 21 1.59 3.38 -8.91
N ASN A 22 2.48 3.37 -9.90
CA ASN A 22 3.81 3.94 -9.74
C ASN A 22 3.76 5.45 -9.91
N GLU A 23 4.07 6.20 -8.86
CA GLU A 23 4.14 7.67 -8.91
C GLU A 23 5.59 8.19 -8.98
N GLY A 24 6.52 7.40 -9.50
CA GLY A 24 7.95 7.76 -9.67
C GLY A 24 8.84 7.41 -8.48
N GLN A 25 8.29 6.82 -7.40
CA GLN A 25 9.03 6.38 -6.21
C GLN A 25 8.70 4.93 -5.82
N GLY A 26 8.14 4.16 -6.76
CA GLY A 26 7.62 2.82 -6.52
C GLY A 26 6.09 2.78 -6.50
N GLU A 27 5.57 1.56 -6.44
CA GLU A 27 4.14 1.27 -6.41
C GLU A 27 3.54 1.72 -5.07
N LEU A 28 2.44 2.46 -5.13
CA LEU A 28 1.71 2.91 -3.95
C LEU A 28 0.22 3.01 -4.25
N PHE A 29 -0.59 2.99 -3.21
CA PHE A 29 -1.97 3.47 -3.27
C PHE A 29 -2.10 4.76 -2.46
N ARG A 30 -3.04 5.62 -2.86
CA ARG A 30 -3.49 6.74 -2.05
C ARG A 30 -4.72 6.30 -1.27
N CYS A 31 -4.72 6.49 0.04
CA CYS A 31 -5.88 6.17 0.87
C CYS A 31 -7.13 6.88 0.32
N PRO A 32 -8.22 6.16 -0.01
CA PRO A 32 -9.46 6.77 -0.51
C PRO A 32 -10.05 7.84 0.42
N LEU A 33 -9.82 7.72 1.73
CA LEU A 33 -10.36 8.66 2.73
C LEU A 33 -9.47 9.90 2.96
N CYS A 34 -8.17 9.71 3.19
CA CYS A 34 -7.29 10.81 3.61
C CYS A 34 -6.17 11.16 2.60
N ARG A 35 -6.12 10.47 1.44
CA ARG A 35 -5.16 10.70 0.34
C ARG A 35 -3.68 10.45 0.69
N ALA A 36 -3.39 9.96 1.91
CA ALA A 36 -2.05 9.57 2.32
C ALA A 36 -1.47 8.50 1.40
N ARG A 37 -0.17 8.59 1.12
CA ARG A 37 0.58 7.64 0.28
C ARG A 37 0.93 6.41 1.10
N ASN A 38 0.63 5.23 0.57
CA ASN A 38 0.89 3.94 1.20
C ASN A 38 1.61 3.04 0.21
N PHE A 39 2.90 2.78 0.47
CA PHE A 39 3.74 2.01 -0.44
C PHE A 39 3.43 0.52 -0.41
N VAL A 40 3.53 -0.10 -1.58
CA VAL A 40 3.36 -1.54 -1.76
C VAL A 40 4.49 -2.09 -2.60
N MET A 41 4.83 -3.35 -2.40
CA MET A 41 5.76 -4.09 -3.23
C MET A 41 4.96 -4.97 -4.19
N ARG A 42 5.18 -4.80 -5.50
CA ARG A 42 4.67 -5.70 -6.54
C ARG A 42 5.50 -6.98 -6.53
N SER A 43 4.84 -8.13 -6.63
CA SER A 43 5.49 -9.41 -6.86
C SER A 43 4.69 -10.22 -7.86
N GLU A 44 5.39 -10.86 -8.79
CA GLU A 44 4.78 -11.77 -9.76
C GLU A 44 4.94 -13.21 -9.26
N LYS A 45 3.84 -13.96 -9.25
CA LYS A 45 3.83 -15.38 -8.90
C LYS A 45 4.22 -16.22 -10.11
N SER A 46 4.64 -17.46 -9.87
CA SER A 46 5.02 -18.41 -10.93
C SER A 46 3.89 -18.74 -11.90
N ASP A 47 2.64 -18.48 -11.54
CA ASP A 47 1.45 -18.62 -12.38
C ASP A 47 1.06 -17.33 -13.13
N GLY A 48 1.93 -16.30 -13.12
CA GLY A 48 1.72 -15.03 -13.78
C GLY A 48 0.80 -14.05 -13.02
N ARG A 49 0.25 -14.44 -11.87
CA ARG A 49 -0.55 -13.51 -11.06
C ARG A 49 0.32 -12.44 -10.41
N VAL A 50 -0.15 -11.20 -10.49
CA VAL A 50 0.45 -10.07 -9.78
C VAL A 50 -0.17 -9.98 -8.39
N VAL A 51 0.69 -9.92 -7.36
CA VAL A 51 0.27 -9.66 -5.99
C VAL A 51 0.98 -8.42 -5.46
N TYR A 52 0.33 -7.75 -4.53
CA TYR A 52 0.87 -6.57 -3.86
C TYR A 52 0.91 -6.79 -2.36
N LYS A 53 2.04 -6.44 -1.74
CA LYS A 53 2.22 -6.50 -0.29
C LYS A 53 2.53 -5.10 0.23
N GLN A 54 1.81 -4.66 1.25
CA GLN A 54 2.09 -3.35 1.87
C GLN A 54 3.47 -3.32 2.53
N VAL A 55 4.20 -2.25 2.27
CA VAL A 55 5.47 -1.94 2.93
C VAL A 55 5.14 -1.18 4.20
N LEU A 56 5.48 -1.76 5.35
CA LEU A 56 5.38 -1.08 6.63
C LEU A 56 6.62 -0.22 6.83
N PRO A 57 6.48 0.99 7.41
CA PRO A 57 7.64 1.78 7.79
C PRO A 57 8.47 0.99 8.80
N GLU A 58 9.79 1.05 8.69
CA GLU A 58 10.65 0.51 9.74
C GLU A 58 10.28 1.19 11.08
N PRO A 59 10.21 0.43 12.18
CA PRO A 59 10.04 1.03 13.49
C PRO A 59 11.22 1.98 13.71
N LYS A 60 10.95 3.28 13.71
CA LYS A 60 11.90 4.24 14.23
C LYS A 60 11.93 4.00 15.73
N TYR A 61 13.01 3.37 16.22
CA TYR A 61 13.22 3.16 17.64
C TYR A 61 13.01 4.49 18.39
N LEU A 62 12.19 4.42 19.46
CA LEU A 62 11.83 5.50 20.38
C LEU A 62 13.03 6.02 21.15
#